data_AF-A0A7Y3PFU2-F1
#
_entry.id   AF-A0A7Y3PFU2-F1
#
_cell.length_a   1.000
_cell.length_b   1.000
_cell.length_c   1.000
_cell.angle_alpha   90.00
_cell.angle_beta   90.00
_cell.angle_gamma   90.00
#
_symmetry.space_group_name_H-M   'P 1'
#
loop_
_entity.id
_entity.type
_entity.pdbx_description
1 polymer ?
#
loop_
_entity_poly.entity_id
_entity_poly.type
_entity_poly.pdbx_seq_one_letter_code
_entity_poly.pdbx_strand_id
1 'polypeptide(L)'
;MTGYFRRFESRVRLFDLLCIGSILFGYLWSVIASLSVAYTLGSHPVGTEAFGGTTLSMITAGGLASIHRVWLPVAILAPTFAIFRFSPAYWWAGRRYGHFLIDSMALSSSKRTARAERAEKLFRKWGGLAVVFAYFLPIPNSVIFALAGWSGMSLVRFVAYSLVDSALYAGLMVGLGYELGASAVHIAHWITLYVEVLVVVVVLALAVAAYLRRRRRTARIFDLEVPFLAGAIPKAADEPEFSDVWGVAPIDTIESLWRSGPADILRSPSFAAKIVIGGFDDGSVWLSELKASAGRSWSIKDLGDVADPESLLAELWEVGPVTQTLTGTFFSSLLHHGILKVDETVGGTMGRRFDMVEEIANLSLVSLATHSSGLPQLTPKLIWKALGSPRDPFAGVTAEELATGLSRRSLSFQQGRNYRYSQVGYALLGISVSELTGQDYFTSLTSHLFDVYNIEIAGRSSRDLLGTEIIGHKRGRPIEFWNAPALDAAVGAAMSAREMLHWVEVGVRGDAEVRSAQFPWLKSAEGGIDSGLGWLGTSLGPLADLKFQSGDFGGFSAAVVVSPSTGQGVFALCNSSGNAVAEALNGICSAIVTAQAVPGISKVGRTAN
;
A
#
# COMPACT_ATOMS: atom_id res chain seq x y z
N MET A 1 30.55 -12.54 14.31
CA MET A 1 29.64 -13.44 15.04
C MET A 1 28.58 -13.93 14.08
N THR A 2 28.93 -15.01 13.39
CA THR A 2 28.15 -15.71 12.38
C THR A 2 27.36 -16.83 13.05
N GLY A 3 26.08 -16.95 12.71
CA GLY A 3 25.23 -18.09 13.06
C GLY A 3 24.16 -17.76 14.09
N TYR A 4 22.99 -17.29 13.64
CA TYR A 4 21.67 -17.57 14.25
C TYR A 4 20.50 -17.09 13.36
N PHE A 5 20.57 -17.26 12.03
CA PHE A 5 19.38 -17.11 11.18
C PHE A 5 18.61 -18.44 11.16
N ARG A 6 17.72 -18.64 12.14
CA ARG A 6 16.70 -19.69 12.03
C ARG A 6 15.70 -19.27 10.96
N ARG A 7 15.67 -20.02 9.85
CA ARG A 7 14.58 -20.06 8.86
C ARG A 7 13.23 -20.01 9.58
N PHE A 8 12.35 -19.10 9.16
CA PHE A 8 10.94 -19.14 9.54
C PHE A 8 10.33 -20.37 8.84
N GLU A 9 10.18 -21.47 9.57
CA GLU A 9 9.49 -22.64 9.04
C GLU A 9 8.01 -22.30 8.79
N SER A 10 7.52 -22.71 7.62
CA SER A 10 6.19 -22.41 7.06
C SER A 10 5.02 -23.11 7.75
N ARG A 11 5.22 -23.70 8.93
CA ARG A 11 4.14 -24.28 9.74
C ARG A 11 4.06 -23.50 11.04
N VAL A 12 2.91 -22.88 11.30
CA VAL A 12 2.54 -22.41 12.62
C VAL A 12 2.61 -23.62 13.54
N ARG A 13 3.64 -23.71 14.39
CA ARG A 13 3.77 -24.83 15.30
C ARG A 13 2.72 -24.64 16.40
N LEU A 14 2.24 -25.73 17.01
CA LEU A 14 1.31 -25.69 18.15
C LEU A 14 1.76 -24.69 19.23
N PHE A 15 3.07 -24.58 19.42
CA PHE A 15 3.69 -23.61 20.32
C PHE A 15 3.47 -22.14 19.95
N ASP A 16 3.47 -21.77 18.67
CA ASP A 16 3.22 -20.39 18.24
C ASP A 16 1.73 -20.01 18.46
N LEU A 17 0.82 -20.97 18.26
CA LEU A 17 -0.60 -20.85 18.60
C LEU A 17 -0.82 -20.70 20.12
N LEU A 18 -0.07 -21.41 20.96
CA LEU A 18 -0.15 -21.27 22.42
C LEU A 18 0.33 -19.89 22.89
N CYS A 19 1.37 -19.32 22.26
CA CYS A 19 1.88 -17.99 22.59
C CYS A 19 0.86 -16.89 22.25
N ILE A 20 0.39 -16.88 20.99
CA ILE A 20 -0.57 -15.88 20.53
C ILE A 20 -1.93 -16.09 21.22
N GLY A 21 -2.34 -17.35 21.38
CA GLY A 21 -3.56 -17.74 22.09
C GLY A 21 -3.56 -17.27 23.54
N SER A 22 -2.46 -17.39 24.28
CA SER A 22 -2.38 -16.92 25.67
C SER A 22 -2.45 -15.39 25.80
N ILE A 23 -1.87 -14.64 24.85
CA ILE A 23 -1.98 -13.17 24.82
C ILE A 23 -3.41 -12.73 24.49
N LEU A 24 -4.02 -13.31 23.45
CA LEU A 24 -5.40 -13.01 23.05
C LEU A 24 -6.41 -13.41 24.14
N PHE A 25 -6.21 -14.58 24.74
CA PHE A 25 -7.01 -15.04 25.88
C PHE A 25 -6.84 -14.13 27.09
N GLY A 26 -5.62 -13.67 27.39
CA GLY A 26 -5.38 -12.72 28.47
C GLY A 26 -6.09 -11.38 28.27
N TYR A 27 -6.16 -10.88 27.03
CA TYR A 27 -6.92 -9.66 26.72
C TYR A 27 -8.43 -9.88 26.80
N LEU A 28 -8.93 -11.00 26.27
CA LEU A 28 -10.35 -11.34 26.39
C LEU A 28 -10.74 -11.52 27.87
N TRP A 29 -9.86 -12.16 28.65
CA TRP A 29 -10.05 -12.33 30.08
C TRP A 29 -10.07 -10.99 30.82
N SER A 30 -9.18 -10.04 30.51
CA SER A 30 -9.18 -8.74 31.20
C SER A 30 -10.47 -7.97 30.94
N VAL A 31 -11.05 -8.09 29.74
CA VAL A 31 -12.37 -7.52 29.41
C VAL A 31 -13.48 -8.22 30.21
N ILE A 32 -13.51 -9.57 30.21
CA ILE A 32 -14.50 -10.35 30.96
C ILE A 32 -14.39 -10.06 32.46
N ALA A 33 -13.17 -9.99 33.00
CA ALA A 33 -12.90 -9.66 34.38
C ALA A 33 -13.43 -8.26 34.73
N SER A 34 -13.14 -7.25 33.91
CA SER A 34 -13.60 -5.88 34.14
C SER A 34 -15.13 -5.79 34.12
N LEU A 35 -15.80 -6.49 33.20
CA LEU A 35 -17.27 -6.56 33.16
C LEU A 35 -17.85 -7.34 34.35
N SER A 36 -17.16 -8.38 34.81
CA SER A 36 -17.61 -9.19 35.95
C SER A 36 -17.54 -8.42 37.27
N VAL A 37 -16.61 -7.47 37.41
CA VAL A 37 -16.45 -6.65 38.60
C VAL A 37 -17.75 -5.92 38.95
N ALA A 38 -18.47 -5.37 37.96
CA ALA A 38 -19.76 -4.71 38.20
C ALA A 38 -20.82 -5.63 38.82
N TYR A 39 -20.73 -6.95 38.59
CA TYR A 39 -21.71 -7.94 39.02
C TYR A 39 -21.30 -8.67 40.32
N THR A 40 -20.01 -8.92 40.51
CA THR A 40 -19.52 -9.78 41.61
C THR A 40 -18.91 -9.02 42.79
N LEU A 41 -18.65 -7.71 42.66
CA LEU A 41 -18.05 -6.90 43.73
C LEU A 41 -18.90 -6.89 45.02
N GLY A 42 -20.22 -7.02 44.89
CA GLY A 42 -21.15 -7.04 46.03
C GLY A 42 -21.29 -8.40 46.73
N SER A 43 -20.91 -9.51 46.10
CA SER A 43 -21.18 -10.88 46.62
C SER A 43 -19.92 -11.65 47.00
N HIS A 44 -18.84 -11.57 46.20
CA HIS A 44 -17.58 -12.29 46.44
C HIS A 44 -16.36 -11.41 46.10
N PRO A 45 -15.97 -10.48 47.00
CA PRO A 45 -14.93 -9.49 46.73
C PRO A 45 -13.54 -10.11 46.49
N VAL A 46 -13.13 -11.08 47.33
CA VAL A 46 -11.83 -11.78 47.17
C VAL A 46 -11.80 -12.67 45.93
N GLY A 47 -12.92 -13.31 45.58
CA GLY A 47 -13.03 -14.12 44.36
C GLY A 47 -12.96 -13.27 43.10
N THR A 48 -13.59 -12.10 43.11
CA THR A 48 -13.53 -11.09 42.03
C THR A 48 -12.10 -10.58 41.85
N GLU A 49 -11.39 -10.39 42.95
CA GLU A 49 -10.00 -9.95 42.96
C GLU A 49 -9.04 -11.01 42.40
N ALA A 50 -9.16 -12.26 42.83
CA ALA A 50 -8.40 -13.39 42.29
C ALA A 50 -8.70 -13.65 40.80
N PHE A 51 -9.93 -13.36 40.36
CA PHE A 51 -10.36 -13.53 38.97
C PHE A 51 -9.84 -12.40 38.07
N GLY A 52 -9.91 -11.15 38.52
CA GLY A 52 -9.71 -9.97 37.68
C GLY A 52 -8.45 -9.16 37.93
N GLY A 53 -7.97 -9.05 39.18
CA GLY A 53 -6.82 -8.20 39.53
C GLY A 53 -6.99 -6.73 39.12
N THR A 54 -8.23 -6.24 39.01
CA THR A 54 -8.51 -4.88 38.55
C THR A 54 -8.19 -3.86 39.63
N THR A 55 -7.88 -2.63 39.24
CA THR A 55 -7.58 -1.54 40.18
C THR A 55 -8.75 -1.29 41.14
N LEU A 56 -9.98 -1.34 40.64
CA LEU A 56 -11.19 -1.19 41.45
C LEU A 56 -11.35 -2.33 42.47
N SER A 57 -11.14 -3.58 42.06
CA SER A 57 -11.23 -4.72 42.99
C SER A 57 -10.17 -4.65 44.09
N MET A 58 -8.95 -4.21 43.78
CA MET A 58 -7.87 -4.07 44.78
C MET A 58 -8.13 -2.96 45.79
N ILE A 59 -8.60 -1.79 45.33
CA ILE A 59 -8.98 -0.68 46.21
C ILE A 59 -10.16 -1.11 47.10
N THR A 60 -11.14 -1.82 46.53
CA THR A 60 -12.29 -2.32 47.30
C THR A 60 -11.87 -3.37 48.33
N ALA A 61 -11.00 -4.31 47.96
CA ALA A 61 -10.47 -5.32 48.88
C ALA A 61 -9.67 -4.69 50.03
N GLY A 62 -8.90 -3.64 49.74
CA GLY A 62 -8.24 -2.80 50.74
C GLY A 62 -9.22 -2.15 51.71
N GLY A 63 -10.27 -1.52 51.18
CA GLY A 63 -11.33 -0.91 52.01
C GLY A 63 -12.12 -1.91 52.83
N LEU A 64 -12.28 -3.15 52.36
CA LEU A 64 -12.87 -4.25 53.13
C LEU A 64 -11.91 -4.81 54.19
N ALA A 65 -10.60 -4.80 53.91
CA ALA A 65 -9.59 -5.21 54.87
C ALA A 65 -9.45 -4.22 56.03
N SER A 66 -9.70 -2.91 55.82
CA SER A 66 -9.68 -1.91 56.90
C SER A 66 -10.84 -2.04 57.89
N ILE A 67 -11.94 -2.67 57.48
CA ILE A 67 -13.06 -3.05 58.37
C ILE A 67 -13.02 -4.52 58.81
N HIS A 68 -11.85 -5.18 58.68
CA HIS A 68 -11.61 -6.58 59.07
C HIS A 68 -12.52 -7.63 58.41
N ARG A 69 -13.12 -7.32 57.26
CA ARG A 69 -13.96 -8.27 56.49
C ARG A 69 -13.12 -9.21 55.61
N VAL A 70 -11.92 -8.78 55.24
CA VAL A 70 -10.95 -9.55 54.46
C VAL A 70 -9.59 -9.50 55.16
N TRP A 71 -8.87 -10.61 55.19
CA TRP A 71 -7.51 -10.64 55.70
C TRP A 71 -6.58 -9.88 54.76
N LEU A 72 -5.84 -8.91 55.28
CA LEU A 72 -4.93 -8.06 54.48
C LEU A 72 -3.92 -8.87 53.63
N PRO A 73 -3.30 -9.96 54.13
CA PRO A 73 -2.45 -10.80 53.28
C PRO A 73 -3.19 -11.44 52.10
N VAL A 74 -4.45 -11.82 52.28
CA VAL A 74 -5.28 -12.42 51.23
C VAL A 74 -5.64 -11.38 50.17
N ALA A 75 -5.98 -10.15 50.60
CA ALA A 75 -6.24 -9.02 49.70
C ALA A 75 -5.02 -8.65 48.84
N ILE A 76 -3.79 -8.88 49.32
CA ILE A 76 -2.57 -8.59 48.53
C ILE A 76 -2.19 -9.77 47.63
N LEU A 77 -2.29 -11.01 48.13
CA LEU A 77 -1.84 -12.20 47.40
C LEU A 77 -2.78 -12.61 46.26
N ALA A 78 -4.10 -12.46 46.44
CA ALA A 78 -5.09 -12.79 45.41
C ALA A 78 -4.91 -12.01 44.09
N PRO A 79 -4.80 -10.68 44.07
CA PRO A 79 -4.60 -9.92 42.84
C PRO A 79 -3.18 -10.10 42.27
N THR A 80 -2.18 -10.37 43.11
CA THR A 80 -0.80 -10.60 42.66
C THR A 80 -0.73 -11.72 41.63
N PHE A 81 -1.43 -12.83 41.86
CA PHE A 81 -1.52 -13.94 40.91
C PHE A 81 -2.28 -13.54 39.63
N ALA A 82 -3.40 -12.82 39.78
CA ALA A 82 -4.24 -12.38 38.67
C ALA A 82 -3.51 -11.42 37.71
N ILE A 83 -2.61 -10.59 38.23
CA ILE A 83 -1.79 -9.65 37.47
C ILE A 83 -0.62 -10.37 36.78
N PHE A 84 0.07 -11.24 37.51
CA PHE A 84 1.27 -11.94 37.04
C PHE A 84 0.99 -12.98 35.94
N ARG A 85 -0.12 -13.72 35.99
CA ARG A 85 -0.36 -14.96 35.21
C ARG A 85 -0.11 -14.87 33.70
N PHE A 86 -0.27 -13.70 33.07
CA PHE A 86 -0.06 -13.52 31.64
C PHE A 86 1.29 -12.85 31.29
N SER A 87 2.03 -12.34 32.28
CA SER A 87 3.35 -11.73 32.09
C SER A 87 4.37 -12.67 31.40
N PRO A 88 4.44 -13.98 31.73
CA PRO A 88 5.35 -14.91 31.05
C PRO A 88 5.09 -15.06 29.55
N ALA A 89 3.86 -14.86 29.07
CA ALA A 89 3.53 -14.93 27.65
C ALA A 89 4.20 -13.78 26.86
N TYR A 90 4.22 -12.58 27.43
CA TYR A 90 4.91 -11.43 26.83
C TYR A 90 6.43 -11.60 26.81
N TRP A 91 7.01 -12.12 27.90
CA TRP A 91 8.42 -12.50 27.93
C TRP A 91 8.75 -13.54 26.85
N TRP A 92 7.90 -14.56 26.71
CA TRP A 92 8.12 -15.62 25.72
C TRP A 92 8.01 -15.10 24.28
N ALA A 93 7.03 -14.24 24.01
CA ALA A 93 6.90 -13.54 22.74
C ALA A 93 8.15 -12.70 22.42
N GLY A 94 8.70 -11.99 23.41
CA GLY A 94 9.96 -11.27 23.31
C GLY A 94 11.17 -12.16 23.00
N ARG A 95 11.29 -13.31 23.66
CA ARG A 95 12.39 -14.26 23.46
C ARG A 95 12.41 -14.87 22.06
N ARG A 96 11.25 -15.04 21.44
CA ARG A 96 11.08 -15.71 20.14
C ARG A 96 10.93 -14.75 18.97
N TYR A 97 10.23 -13.64 19.17
CA TYR A 97 9.90 -12.67 18.12
C TYR A 97 10.47 -11.28 18.39
N GLY A 98 11.34 -11.10 19.39
CA GLY A 98 11.82 -9.77 19.80
C GLY A 98 12.36 -8.90 18.67
N HIS A 99 13.11 -9.48 17.72
CA HIS A 99 13.56 -8.77 16.51
C HIS A 99 12.38 -8.33 15.62
N PHE A 100 11.42 -9.22 15.34
CA PHE A 100 10.22 -8.90 14.56
C PHE A 100 9.29 -7.90 15.26
N LEU A 101 9.14 -7.97 16.58
CA LEU A 101 8.30 -7.07 17.37
C LEU A 101 8.88 -5.65 17.40
N ILE A 102 10.20 -5.50 17.55
CA ILE A 102 10.88 -4.20 17.51
C ILE A 102 10.81 -3.62 16.08
N ASP A 103 11.08 -4.42 15.06
CA ASP A 103 11.05 -3.99 13.66
C ASP A 103 9.62 -3.65 13.17
N SER A 104 8.61 -4.43 13.57
CA SER A 104 7.19 -4.16 13.23
C SER A 104 6.61 -2.98 14.00
N MET A 105 7.05 -2.73 15.24
CA MET A 105 6.68 -1.53 16.00
C MET A 105 7.39 -0.28 15.49
N ALA A 106 8.61 -0.42 14.93
CA ALA A 106 9.36 0.68 14.35
C ALA A 106 8.74 1.21 13.04
N LEU A 107 8.03 0.37 12.29
CA LEU A 107 7.46 0.71 10.99
C LEU A 107 6.06 1.36 11.05
N SER A 108 5.47 1.54 12.24
CA SER A 108 4.05 1.92 12.37
C SER A 108 3.78 3.38 12.74
N SER A 109 4.73 4.14 13.33
CA SER A 109 4.55 5.57 13.70
C SER A 109 5.80 6.15 14.40
N SER A 110 6.21 7.38 14.06
CA SER A 110 7.27 8.17 14.74
C SER A 110 7.11 8.28 16.28
N LYS A 111 5.88 8.19 16.81
CA LYS A 111 5.65 8.22 18.27
C LYS A 111 5.83 6.87 18.96
N ARG A 112 5.70 5.76 18.23
CA ARG A 112 5.86 4.39 18.76
C ARG A 112 7.33 3.98 18.78
N THR A 113 8.10 4.37 17.76
CA THR A 113 9.57 4.24 17.74
C THR A 113 10.21 4.94 18.93
N ALA A 114 9.85 6.20 19.20
CA ALA A 114 10.40 6.95 20.32
C ALA A 114 10.07 6.36 21.71
N ARG A 115 8.98 5.59 21.84
CA ARG A 115 8.64 4.85 23.07
C ARG A 115 9.40 3.54 23.18
N ALA A 116 9.57 2.81 22.08
CA ALA A 116 10.37 1.59 22.02
C ALA A 116 11.86 1.89 22.33
N GLU A 117 12.43 2.94 21.73
CA GLU A 117 13.80 3.38 22.01
C GLU A 117 14.00 3.82 23.47
N ARG A 118 13.00 4.47 24.08
CA ARG A 118 13.02 4.80 25.51
C ARG A 118 13.01 3.57 26.38
N ALA A 119 12.14 2.60 26.07
CA ALA A 119 12.06 1.34 26.78
C ALA A 119 13.39 0.56 26.67
N GLU A 120 14.01 0.54 25.49
CA GLU A 120 15.30 -0.08 25.26
C GLU A 120 16.44 0.61 26.04
N LYS A 121 16.52 1.95 26.00
CA LYS A 121 17.49 2.72 26.80
C LYS A 121 17.32 2.48 28.29
N LEU A 122 16.08 2.43 28.78
CA LEU A 122 15.77 2.19 30.18
C LEU A 122 16.13 0.76 30.58
N PHE A 123 15.77 -0.24 29.78
CA PHE A 123 16.07 -1.64 30.01
C PHE A 123 17.58 -1.92 29.96
N ARG A 124 18.32 -1.26 29.06
CA ARG A 124 19.79 -1.33 29.01
C ARG A 124 20.45 -0.74 30.25
N LYS A 125 19.85 0.31 30.85
CA LYS A 125 20.38 0.98 32.05
C LYS A 125 20.04 0.23 33.34
N TRP A 126 18.84 -0.33 33.45
CA TRP A 126 18.30 -0.88 34.72
C TRP A 126 18.09 -2.41 34.71
N GLY A 127 18.14 -3.07 33.56
CA GLY A 127 18.03 -4.52 33.44
C GLY A 127 16.78 -5.10 34.11
N GLY A 128 16.98 -6.07 35.01
CA GLY A 128 15.89 -6.70 35.78
C GLY A 128 15.07 -5.73 36.65
N LEU A 129 15.66 -4.61 37.09
CA LEU A 129 14.93 -3.58 37.85
C LEU A 129 13.85 -2.89 37.00
N ALA A 130 14.01 -2.84 35.66
CA ALA A 130 12.97 -2.32 34.79
C ALA A 130 11.70 -3.18 34.82
N VAL A 131 11.84 -4.49 35.04
CA VAL A 131 10.71 -5.42 35.20
C VAL A 131 10.01 -5.17 36.55
N VAL A 132 10.77 -5.02 37.64
CA VAL A 132 10.24 -4.75 38.98
C VAL A 132 9.39 -3.48 39.03
N PHE A 133 9.78 -2.45 38.28
CA PHE A 133 9.09 -1.17 38.24
C PHE A 133 8.17 -1.00 37.02
N ALA A 134 7.86 -2.06 36.27
CA ALA A 134 7.12 -1.96 35.01
C ALA A 134 5.81 -1.16 35.16
N TYR A 135 4.98 -1.50 36.14
CA TYR A 135 3.70 -0.83 36.42
C TYR A 135 3.79 0.66 36.78
N PHE A 136 4.97 1.14 37.17
CA PHE A 136 5.19 2.54 37.57
C PHE A 136 5.79 3.38 36.45
N LEU A 137 6.19 2.76 35.35
CA LEU A 137 6.80 3.45 34.23
C LEU A 137 5.73 3.92 33.24
N PRO A 138 5.90 5.09 32.60
CA PRO A 138 4.98 5.60 31.58
C PRO A 138 5.19 4.90 30.22
N ILE A 139 5.39 3.58 30.25
CA ILE A 139 5.66 2.70 29.12
C ILE A 139 4.79 1.46 29.32
N PRO A 140 4.12 0.93 28.27
CA PRO A 140 3.33 -0.28 28.41
C PRO A 140 4.16 -1.47 28.93
N ASN A 141 3.71 -2.12 30.00
CA ASN A 141 4.43 -3.23 30.65
C ASN A 141 4.72 -4.39 29.69
N SER A 142 3.81 -4.64 28.74
CA SER A 142 3.99 -5.65 27.70
C SER A 142 5.27 -5.44 26.88
N VAL A 143 5.68 -4.19 26.65
CA VAL A 143 6.93 -3.83 25.96
C VAL A 143 8.14 -4.14 26.83
N ILE A 144 8.08 -3.82 28.13
CA ILE A 144 9.16 -4.10 29.08
C ILE A 144 9.37 -5.61 29.24
N PHE A 145 8.29 -6.38 29.36
CA PHE A 145 8.35 -7.85 29.48
C PHE A 145 8.85 -8.50 28.20
N ALA A 146 8.42 -8.02 27.02
CA ALA A 146 8.95 -8.48 25.75
C ALA A 146 10.44 -8.14 25.58
N LEU A 147 10.88 -6.95 26.00
CA LEU A 147 12.29 -6.58 26.00
C LEU A 147 13.12 -7.47 26.93
N ALA A 148 12.58 -7.86 28.10
CA ALA A 148 13.24 -8.81 28.98
C ALA A 148 13.43 -10.20 28.34
N GLY A 149 12.44 -10.65 27.57
CA GLY A 149 12.55 -11.86 26.77
C GLY A 149 13.62 -11.75 25.69
N TRP A 150 13.58 -10.66 24.93
CA TRP A 150 14.49 -10.40 23.82
C TRP A 150 15.95 -10.22 24.27
N SER A 151 16.18 -9.55 25.41
CA SER A 151 17.51 -9.30 25.98
C SER A 151 18.21 -10.56 26.50
N GLY A 152 17.54 -11.71 26.44
CA GLY A 152 18.13 -12.96 26.89
C GLY A 152 17.86 -13.32 28.36
N MET A 153 17.03 -12.57 29.11
CA MET A 153 16.74 -12.87 30.53
C MET A 153 16.14 -14.27 30.67
N SER A 154 16.56 -15.03 31.68
CA SER A 154 15.99 -16.37 31.95
C SER A 154 14.57 -16.26 32.51
N LEU A 155 13.72 -17.25 32.19
CA LEU A 155 12.32 -17.28 32.66
C LEU A 155 12.22 -17.21 34.19
N VAL A 156 13.11 -17.90 34.91
CA VAL A 156 13.13 -17.91 36.38
C VAL A 156 13.36 -16.51 36.95
N ARG A 157 14.33 -15.76 36.38
CA ARG A 157 14.60 -14.38 36.82
C ARG A 157 13.44 -13.46 36.47
N PHE A 158 12.86 -13.61 35.28
CA PHE A 158 11.69 -12.84 34.87
C PHE A 158 10.50 -13.06 35.81
N VAL A 159 10.19 -14.32 36.11
CA VAL A 159 9.09 -14.68 37.03
C VAL A 159 9.33 -14.12 38.42
N ALA A 160 10.56 -14.21 38.95
CA ALA A 160 10.88 -13.62 40.25
C ALA A 160 10.65 -12.10 40.27
N TYR A 161 11.15 -11.38 39.25
CA TYR A 161 10.94 -9.93 39.17
C TYR A 161 9.47 -9.55 38.92
N SER A 162 8.74 -10.34 38.14
CA SER A 162 7.31 -10.11 37.85
C SER A 162 6.35 -10.61 38.95
N LEU A 163 6.85 -11.32 39.96
CA LEU A 163 6.07 -11.54 41.18
C LEU A 163 6.24 -10.34 42.13
N VAL A 164 7.46 -9.79 42.18
CA VAL A 164 7.75 -8.59 42.97
C VAL A 164 7.01 -7.37 42.39
N ASP A 165 6.99 -7.17 41.07
CA ASP A 165 6.28 -6.04 40.46
C ASP A 165 4.77 -6.06 40.77
N SER A 166 4.18 -7.24 40.69
CA SER A 166 2.74 -7.47 40.85
C SER A 166 2.35 -7.33 42.32
N ALA A 167 3.18 -7.83 43.24
CA ALA A 167 2.98 -7.66 44.68
C ALA A 167 3.14 -6.20 45.13
N LEU A 168 4.12 -5.46 44.57
CA LEU A 168 4.29 -4.04 44.86
C LEU A 168 3.10 -3.22 44.37
N TYR A 169 2.61 -3.48 43.15
CA TYR A 169 1.45 -2.79 42.61
C TYR A 169 0.17 -3.13 43.38
N ALA A 170 -0.07 -4.42 43.65
CA ALA A 170 -1.19 -4.87 44.46
C ALA A 170 -1.17 -4.27 45.86
N GLY A 171 -0.02 -4.34 46.54
CA GLY A 171 0.17 -3.77 47.87
C GLY A 171 -0.10 -2.27 47.92
N LEU A 172 0.33 -1.52 46.91
CA LEU A 172 0.04 -0.08 46.81
C LEU A 172 -1.47 0.18 46.67
N MET A 173 -2.14 -0.51 45.74
CA MET A 173 -3.57 -0.27 45.49
C MET A 173 -4.45 -0.72 46.65
N VAL A 174 -4.16 -1.88 47.24
CA VAL A 174 -4.83 -2.39 48.44
C VAL A 174 -4.55 -1.46 49.63
N GLY A 175 -3.32 -0.98 49.80
CA GLY A 175 -2.96 -0.02 50.85
C GLY A 175 -3.71 1.30 50.71
N LEU A 176 -3.83 1.83 49.49
CA LEU A 176 -4.65 3.02 49.21
C LEU A 176 -6.12 2.78 49.57
N GLY A 177 -6.68 1.62 49.23
CA GLY A 177 -8.03 1.24 49.64
C GLY A 177 -8.21 1.12 51.15
N TYR A 178 -7.19 0.58 51.82
CA TYR A 178 -7.17 0.39 53.27
C TYR A 178 -7.20 1.74 54.01
N GLU A 179 -6.37 2.70 53.59
CA GLU A 179 -6.30 4.05 54.16
C GLU A 179 -7.54 4.91 53.86
N LEU A 180 -8.11 4.79 52.66
CA LEU A 180 -9.26 5.60 52.23
C LEU A 180 -10.62 5.08 52.74
N GLY A 181 -10.68 3.85 53.26
CA GLY A 181 -11.86 3.27 53.91
C GLY A 181 -13.11 3.16 53.01
N ALA A 182 -14.29 3.03 53.62
CA ALA A 182 -15.56 2.81 52.90
C ALA A 182 -15.95 3.95 51.93
N SER A 183 -15.43 5.17 52.16
CA SER A 183 -15.62 6.33 51.27
C SER A 183 -14.95 6.15 49.90
N ALA A 184 -13.90 5.32 49.83
CA ALA A 184 -13.20 4.99 48.58
C ALA A 184 -14.08 4.19 47.62
N VAL A 185 -14.94 3.31 48.14
CA VAL A 185 -15.77 2.41 47.31
C VAL A 185 -16.82 3.19 46.52
N HIS A 186 -17.42 4.23 47.12
CA HIS A 186 -18.38 5.09 46.42
C HIS A 186 -17.71 5.99 45.38
N ILE A 187 -16.55 6.58 45.68
CA ILE A 187 -15.83 7.45 44.73
C ILE A 187 -15.23 6.62 43.59
N ALA A 188 -14.66 5.45 43.88
CA ALA A 188 -14.09 4.56 42.89
C ALA A 188 -15.15 3.98 41.96
N HIS A 189 -16.35 3.64 42.46
CA HIS A 189 -17.44 3.13 41.61
C HIS A 189 -17.89 4.15 40.56
N TRP A 190 -18.05 5.44 40.95
CA TRP A 190 -18.40 6.50 39.99
C TRP A 190 -17.28 6.78 39.00
N ILE A 191 -16.03 6.90 39.48
CA ILE A 191 -14.89 7.17 38.60
C ILE A 191 -14.71 6.04 37.58
N THR A 192 -14.83 4.77 38.00
CA THR A 192 -14.65 3.62 37.11
C THR A 192 -15.79 3.50 36.09
N LEU A 193 -17.06 3.68 36.50
CA LEU A 193 -18.19 3.64 35.56
C LEU A 193 -18.09 4.74 34.49
N TYR A 194 -17.74 5.97 34.89
CA TYR A 194 -17.54 7.07 33.95
C TYR A 194 -16.33 6.87 33.05
N VAL A 195 -15.21 6.36 33.57
CA VAL A 195 -14.01 6.08 32.76
C VAL A 195 -14.25 4.92 31.80
N GLU A 196 -15.00 3.87 32.18
CA GLU A 196 -15.33 2.76 31.29
C GLU A 196 -16.31 3.15 30.19
N VAL A 197 -17.38 3.89 30.52
CA VAL A 197 -18.29 4.46 29.52
C VAL A 197 -17.53 5.44 28.63
N LEU A 198 -16.65 6.28 29.18
CA LEU A 198 -15.81 7.18 28.41
C LEU A 198 -14.85 6.42 27.49
N VAL A 199 -14.24 5.32 27.95
CA VAL A 199 -13.37 4.47 27.10
C VAL A 199 -14.18 3.80 26.01
N VAL A 200 -15.38 3.27 26.29
CA VAL A 200 -16.27 2.68 25.27
C VAL A 200 -16.71 3.74 24.27
N VAL A 201 -17.09 4.94 24.73
CA VAL A 201 -17.46 6.07 23.88
C VAL A 201 -16.27 6.58 23.09
N VAL A 202 -15.07 6.65 23.66
CA VAL A 202 -13.84 7.05 22.96
C VAL A 202 -13.42 5.96 21.98
N VAL A 203 -13.56 4.68 22.30
CA VAL A 203 -13.28 3.57 21.38
C VAL A 203 -14.30 3.55 20.25
N LEU A 204 -15.60 3.75 20.53
CA LEU A 204 -16.64 3.90 19.51
C LEU A 204 -16.44 5.15 18.69
N ALA A 205 -16.10 6.29 19.29
CA ALA A 205 -15.81 7.53 18.60
C ALA A 205 -14.50 7.44 17.81
N LEU A 206 -13.50 6.69 18.26
CA LEU A 206 -12.27 6.41 17.53
C LEU A 206 -12.48 5.34 16.47
N ALA A 207 -13.40 4.39 16.65
CA ALA A 207 -13.77 3.38 15.66
C ALA A 207 -14.65 4.01 14.58
N VAL A 208 -15.61 4.84 14.95
CA VAL A 208 -16.41 5.69 14.05
C VAL A 208 -15.53 6.74 13.42
N ALA A 209 -14.63 7.41 14.14
CA ALA A 209 -13.67 8.32 13.53
C ALA A 209 -12.63 7.58 12.70
N ALA A 210 -12.25 6.33 12.99
CA ALA A 210 -11.36 5.52 12.14
C ALA A 210 -12.12 4.95 10.95
N TYR A 211 -13.42 4.72 11.05
CA TYR A 211 -14.32 4.30 9.98
C TYR A 211 -14.64 5.49 9.06
N LEU A 212 -14.92 6.66 9.61
CA LEU A 212 -15.10 7.93 8.92
C LEU A 212 -13.77 8.51 8.43
N ARG A 213 -12.66 8.32 9.15
CA ARG A 213 -11.29 8.61 8.65
C ARG A 213 -10.81 7.55 7.69
N ARG A 214 -11.29 6.30 7.73
CA ARG A 214 -11.10 5.35 6.61
C ARG A 214 -11.89 5.86 5.42
N ARG A 215 -13.15 6.25 5.59
CA ARG A 215 -13.96 6.84 4.52
C ARG A 215 -13.35 8.14 3.97
N ARG A 216 -12.76 8.99 4.81
CA ARG A 216 -12.07 10.24 4.45
C ARG A 216 -10.59 10.05 4.06
N ARG A 217 -9.91 8.98 4.46
CA ARG A 217 -8.56 8.59 3.99
C ARG A 217 -8.65 7.77 2.72
N THR A 218 -9.70 7.01 2.48
CA THR A 218 -10.06 6.52 1.14
C THR A 218 -10.60 7.67 0.27
N ALA A 219 -10.64 8.91 0.78
CA ALA A 219 -10.79 10.12 -0.01
C ALA A 219 -9.49 10.96 -0.06
N ARG A 220 -8.64 10.95 1.00
CA ARG A 220 -7.36 11.70 1.06
C ARG A 220 -6.08 10.92 0.73
N ILE A 221 -6.12 9.58 0.71
CA ILE A 221 -5.10 8.73 0.04
C ILE A 221 -5.28 8.88 -1.48
N PHE A 222 -6.45 9.35 -1.93
CA PHE A 222 -6.68 9.79 -3.31
C PHE A 222 -6.27 11.27 -3.55
N ASP A 223 -5.77 11.99 -2.54
CA ASP A 223 -5.30 13.40 -2.64
C ASP A 223 -3.80 13.54 -2.25
N LEU A 224 -3.02 12.45 -2.25
CA LEU A 224 -1.61 12.47 -1.86
C LEU A 224 -0.69 12.01 -3.00
N GLU A 225 -1.00 12.43 -4.21
CA GLU A 225 0.00 12.68 -5.24
C GLU A 225 0.13 14.21 -5.36
N VAL A 226 1.29 14.74 -5.76
CA VAL A 226 1.57 16.17 -5.97
C VAL A 226 1.99 16.96 -4.71
N PRO A 227 3.30 17.03 -4.42
CA PRO A 227 3.83 18.34 -4.04
C PRO A 227 5.23 18.69 -4.59
N PHE A 228 5.69 18.06 -5.68
CA PHE A 228 7.08 18.28 -6.13
C PHE A 228 7.27 19.27 -7.32
N LEU A 229 6.27 19.50 -8.17
CA LEU A 229 6.51 20.11 -9.49
C LEU A 229 6.46 21.66 -9.56
N ALA A 230 6.36 22.37 -8.44
CA ALA A 230 6.19 23.84 -8.44
C ALA A 230 7.48 24.66 -8.70
N GLY A 231 8.62 24.03 -9.03
CA GLY A 231 9.94 24.63 -8.82
C GLY A 231 10.77 25.12 -10.02
N ALA A 232 10.59 24.63 -11.25
CA ALA A 232 11.66 24.85 -12.26
C ALA A 232 11.18 24.80 -13.71
N ILE A 233 10.79 25.94 -14.31
CA ILE A 233 10.35 26.02 -15.73
C ILE A 233 10.73 27.38 -16.38
N PRO A 234 11.58 27.35 -17.41
CA PRO A 234 11.74 28.40 -18.45
C PRO A 234 11.20 27.97 -19.86
N LYS A 235 11.30 28.86 -20.86
CA LYS A 235 10.57 28.84 -22.16
C LYS A 235 11.40 28.37 -23.38
N ALA A 236 10.67 27.86 -24.38
CA ALA A 236 11.04 27.15 -25.62
C ALA A 236 11.61 27.98 -26.80
N ALA A 237 12.25 27.29 -27.77
CA ALA A 237 12.26 27.64 -29.22
C ALA A 237 12.84 26.53 -30.15
N ASP A 238 12.06 26.24 -31.20
CA ASP A 238 12.30 25.83 -32.62
C ASP A 238 12.94 24.47 -33.05
N GLU A 239 12.15 23.72 -33.85
CA GLU A 239 12.35 22.40 -34.53
C GLU A 239 13.35 22.44 -35.72
N PRO A 240 14.03 21.32 -36.10
CA PRO A 240 13.55 20.52 -37.27
C PRO A 240 13.99 19.03 -37.43
N GLU A 241 13.12 18.27 -38.12
CA GLU A 241 13.24 17.19 -39.16
C GLU A 241 14.29 16.04 -39.17
N PHE A 242 13.89 14.97 -39.88
CA PHE A 242 13.79 13.59 -39.39
C PHE A 242 14.47 12.56 -40.32
N SER A 243 15.69 12.11 -39.99
CA SER A 243 16.23 10.77 -40.29
C SER A 243 17.69 10.66 -39.85
N ASP A 244 18.02 9.55 -39.20
CA ASP A 244 19.30 9.17 -38.56
C ASP A 244 19.40 9.54 -37.07
N VAL A 245 20.08 8.68 -36.29
CA VAL A 245 20.66 8.92 -34.93
C VAL A 245 19.90 8.34 -33.73
N TRP A 246 20.20 7.08 -33.40
CA TRP A 246 20.19 6.58 -32.01
C TRP A 246 21.27 7.33 -31.21
N GLY A 247 20.89 8.04 -30.14
CA GLY A 247 21.82 8.82 -29.32
C GLY A 247 21.42 8.79 -27.84
N VAL A 248 22.34 8.34 -26.98
CA VAL A 248 22.19 8.30 -25.52
C VAL A 248 22.30 9.72 -24.95
N ALA A 249 21.35 10.13 -24.11
CA ALA A 249 21.40 11.44 -23.44
C ALA A 249 22.56 11.52 -22.42
N PRO A 250 23.28 12.66 -22.29
CA PRO A 250 24.37 12.79 -21.32
C PRO A 250 23.89 12.67 -19.87
N ILE A 251 24.55 11.78 -19.12
CA ILE A 251 24.24 11.35 -17.75
C ILE A 251 24.07 12.51 -16.74
N ASP A 252 24.76 13.62 -16.98
CA ASP A 252 24.80 14.80 -16.10
C ASP A 252 23.46 15.56 -16.07
N THR A 253 22.68 15.47 -17.15
CA THR A 253 21.40 16.17 -17.32
C THR A 253 20.30 15.53 -16.48
N ILE A 254 20.25 14.19 -16.52
CA ILE A 254 19.27 13.41 -15.75
C ILE A 254 19.56 13.62 -14.24
N GLU A 255 20.83 13.78 -13.83
CA GLU A 255 21.28 13.85 -12.43
C GLU A 255 20.74 15.07 -11.66
N SER A 256 20.52 16.19 -12.36
CA SER A 256 19.99 17.41 -11.77
C SER A 256 18.52 17.28 -11.33
N LEU A 257 17.73 16.48 -12.06
CA LEU A 257 16.30 16.26 -11.84
C LEU A 257 16.05 15.31 -10.66
N TRP A 258 16.87 14.28 -10.52
CA TRP A 258 16.79 13.27 -9.45
C TRP A 258 17.15 13.79 -8.06
N ARG A 259 18.02 14.81 -7.97
CA ARG A 259 18.34 15.47 -6.69
C ARG A 259 17.16 16.19 -6.07
N SER A 260 16.11 16.41 -6.86
CA SER A 260 14.95 17.17 -6.47
C SER A 260 13.75 16.25 -6.13
N GLY A 261 13.68 15.04 -6.70
CA GLY A 261 12.69 13.99 -6.36
C GLY A 261 12.91 13.26 -5.01
N PRO A 262 12.04 12.30 -4.64
CA PRO A 262 12.05 11.67 -3.32
C PRO A 262 13.25 10.72 -3.12
N ALA A 263 14.39 11.29 -2.73
CA ALA A 263 15.65 10.61 -2.43
C ALA A 263 15.54 9.53 -1.31
N ASP A 264 14.43 9.48 -0.56
CA ASP A 264 14.23 8.57 0.55
C ASP A 264 13.70 7.18 0.13
N ILE A 265 13.02 7.06 -1.01
CA ILE A 265 12.43 5.77 -1.47
C ILE A 265 13.53 4.81 -1.95
N LEU A 266 14.54 5.36 -2.63
CA LEU A 266 15.68 4.62 -3.18
C LEU A 266 16.73 4.23 -2.13
N ARG A 267 16.59 4.71 -0.89
CA ARG A 267 17.46 4.38 0.26
C ARG A 267 16.95 3.19 1.08
N SER A 268 15.80 2.63 0.73
CA SER A 268 15.23 1.48 1.43
C SER A 268 16.04 0.20 1.13
N PRO A 269 16.59 -0.50 2.15
CA PRO A 269 17.34 -1.76 1.98
C PRO A 269 16.54 -2.91 1.35
N SER A 270 15.23 -2.72 1.14
CA SER A 270 14.30 -3.68 0.54
C SER A 270 14.01 -3.42 -0.95
N PHE A 271 14.66 -2.40 -1.53
CA PHE A 271 14.65 -2.09 -2.95
C PHE A 271 15.66 -2.99 -3.69
N ALA A 272 15.28 -4.25 -3.90
CA ALA A 272 15.90 -5.06 -4.95
C ALA A 272 15.13 -4.74 -6.23
N ALA A 273 15.78 -4.10 -7.21
CA ALA A 273 15.15 -3.80 -8.49
C ALA A 273 16.18 -3.67 -9.62
N LYS A 274 15.89 -4.34 -10.73
CA LYS A 274 16.32 -3.94 -12.06
C LYS A 274 15.33 -2.86 -12.52
N ILE A 275 15.84 -1.71 -12.91
CA ILE A 275 15.07 -0.61 -13.50
C ILE A 275 15.52 -0.43 -14.94
N VAL A 276 14.57 -0.27 -15.85
CA VAL A 276 14.82 0.07 -17.25
C VAL A 276 14.11 1.38 -17.54
N ILE A 277 14.81 2.34 -18.14
CA ILE A 277 14.24 3.62 -18.54
C ILE A 277 14.60 3.84 -19.99
N GLY A 278 13.61 4.18 -20.81
CA GLY A 278 13.84 4.55 -22.19
C GLY A 278 12.96 5.72 -22.59
N GLY A 279 13.33 6.37 -23.68
CA GLY A 279 12.60 7.52 -24.16
C GLY A 279 12.76 7.76 -25.64
N PHE A 280 11.85 8.59 -26.13
CA PHE A 280 11.77 9.10 -27.48
C PHE A 280 11.86 10.62 -27.40
N ASP A 281 12.73 11.22 -28.21
CA ASP A 281 12.93 12.67 -28.30
C ASP A 281 13.14 13.06 -29.77
N ASP A 282 12.08 13.58 -30.38
CA ASP A 282 12.06 14.11 -31.76
C ASP A 282 12.81 13.24 -32.79
N GLY A 283 12.58 11.92 -32.72
CA GLY A 283 13.14 10.94 -33.65
C GLY A 283 14.39 10.22 -33.21
N SER A 284 14.99 10.66 -32.11
CA SER A 284 15.99 9.89 -31.39
C SER A 284 15.32 9.02 -30.32
N VAL A 285 15.90 7.86 -30.08
CA VAL A 285 15.47 6.90 -29.07
C VAL A 285 16.67 6.49 -28.23
N TRP A 286 16.44 6.36 -26.93
CA TRP A 286 17.49 6.02 -25.97
C TRP A 286 16.98 5.05 -24.91
N LEU A 287 17.89 4.27 -24.34
CA LEU A 287 17.60 3.25 -23.35
C LEU A 287 18.72 3.21 -22.30
N SER A 288 18.36 2.99 -21.05
CA SER A 288 19.30 2.86 -19.94
C SER A 288 18.80 1.83 -18.92
N GLU A 289 19.75 1.17 -18.26
CA GLU A 289 19.48 0.15 -17.24
C GLU A 289 20.15 0.55 -15.92
N LEU A 290 19.44 0.33 -14.82
CA LEU A 290 19.99 0.40 -13.47
C LEU A 290 19.79 -0.94 -12.75
N LYS A 291 20.89 -1.63 -12.47
CA LYS A 291 20.92 -2.87 -11.66
C LYS A 291 21.21 -2.53 -10.20
N ALA A 292 20.18 -2.48 -9.34
CA ALA A 292 20.38 -2.19 -7.92
C ALA A 292 20.90 -3.42 -7.14
N SER A 293 21.77 -3.17 -6.15
CA SER A 293 22.14 -4.12 -5.09
C SER A 293 21.67 -3.61 -3.71
N ALA A 294 21.23 -4.52 -2.84
CA ALA A 294 20.64 -4.12 -1.55
C ALA A 294 21.64 -3.34 -0.66
N GLY A 295 21.21 -2.20 -0.10
CA GLY A 295 21.94 -1.48 0.95
C GLY A 295 22.81 -0.29 0.52
N ARG A 296 22.68 0.19 -0.72
CA ARG A 296 23.38 1.40 -1.22
C ARG A 296 22.38 2.52 -1.54
N SER A 297 22.76 3.78 -1.33
CA SER A 297 22.04 4.95 -1.84
C SER A 297 22.46 5.17 -3.30
N TRP A 298 21.50 5.33 -4.20
CA TRP A 298 21.74 5.39 -5.65
C TRP A 298 21.53 6.79 -6.22
N SER A 299 22.22 7.08 -7.31
CA SER A 299 22.09 8.31 -8.10
C SER A 299 22.07 7.97 -9.60
N ILE A 300 21.69 8.93 -10.42
CA ILE A 300 21.69 8.76 -11.88
C ILE A 300 23.07 8.48 -12.49
N LYS A 301 24.16 8.84 -11.79
CA LYS A 301 25.52 8.47 -12.21
C LYS A 301 25.75 6.96 -12.25
N ASP A 302 24.83 6.19 -11.68
CA ASP A 302 24.83 4.72 -11.69
C ASP A 302 24.03 4.13 -12.87
N LEU A 303 23.36 4.95 -13.70
CA LEU A 303 22.79 4.53 -14.99
C LEU A 303 23.93 4.31 -15.98
N GLY A 304 24.21 3.06 -16.33
CA GLY A 304 25.32 2.73 -17.23
C GLY A 304 24.88 2.62 -18.69
N ASP A 305 25.87 2.54 -19.59
CA ASP A 305 25.66 1.94 -20.91
C ASP A 305 25.06 0.54 -20.72
N VAL A 306 24.05 0.23 -21.54
CA VAL A 306 23.46 -1.10 -21.53
C VAL A 306 24.47 -2.08 -22.13
N ALA A 307 24.97 -3.00 -21.32
CA ALA A 307 25.99 -3.97 -21.75
C ALA A 307 25.49 -4.90 -22.86
N ASP A 308 24.19 -5.20 -22.88
CA ASP A 308 23.49 -5.98 -23.91
C ASP A 308 22.12 -5.35 -24.23
N PRO A 309 22.08 -4.36 -25.14
CA PRO A 309 20.86 -3.65 -25.48
C PRO A 309 19.78 -4.54 -26.09
N GLU A 310 20.15 -5.53 -26.89
CA GLU A 310 19.19 -6.42 -27.56
C GLU A 310 18.47 -7.33 -26.56
N SER A 311 19.19 -7.87 -25.58
CA SER A 311 18.58 -8.62 -24.48
C SER A 311 17.62 -7.75 -23.67
N LEU A 312 18.05 -6.53 -23.30
CA LEU A 312 17.20 -5.60 -22.56
C LEU A 312 15.95 -5.18 -23.34
N LEU A 313 16.07 -5.02 -24.65
CA LEU A 313 14.98 -4.69 -25.55
C LEU A 313 13.98 -5.82 -25.71
N ALA A 314 14.39 -7.08 -25.58
CA ALA A 314 13.53 -8.26 -25.75
C ALA A 314 12.89 -8.75 -24.43
N GLU A 315 13.41 -8.33 -23.29
CA GLU A 315 12.89 -8.67 -21.97
C GLU A 315 11.46 -8.20 -21.78
N LEU A 316 10.54 -9.10 -21.42
CA LEU A 316 9.13 -8.81 -21.17
C LEU A 316 8.87 -8.40 -19.72
N TRP A 317 7.98 -7.42 -19.53
CA TRP A 317 7.64 -6.85 -18.22
C TRP A 317 6.13 -6.73 -18.06
N GLU A 318 5.60 -6.97 -16.86
CA GLU A 318 4.25 -6.53 -16.54
C GLU A 318 4.22 -5.01 -16.42
N VAL A 319 3.36 -4.36 -17.22
CA VAL A 319 3.25 -2.89 -17.22
C VAL A 319 2.07 -2.39 -16.37
N GLY A 320 1.29 -3.32 -15.81
CA GLY A 320 0.20 -3.00 -14.90
C GLY A 320 -0.76 -1.95 -15.49
N PRO A 321 -1.16 -0.91 -14.73
CA PRO A 321 -2.06 0.14 -15.21
C PRO A 321 -1.65 0.89 -16.48
N VAL A 322 -0.39 0.84 -16.90
CA VAL A 322 0.00 1.35 -18.24
C VAL A 322 -0.82 0.68 -19.35
N THR A 323 -1.28 -0.56 -19.13
CA THR A 323 -2.26 -1.27 -19.99
C THR A 323 -3.48 -0.41 -20.33
N GLN A 324 -3.94 0.44 -19.40
CA GLN A 324 -5.11 1.30 -19.62
C GLN A 324 -4.91 2.29 -20.75
N THR A 325 -3.68 2.72 -21.02
CA THR A 325 -3.38 3.57 -22.18
C THR A 325 -3.62 2.82 -23.49
N LEU A 326 -3.25 1.53 -23.57
CA LEU A 326 -3.54 0.66 -24.71
C LEU A 326 -5.05 0.46 -24.85
N THR A 327 -5.72 0.07 -23.76
CA THR A 327 -7.18 -0.15 -23.73
C THR A 327 -7.96 1.10 -24.13
N GLY A 328 -7.52 2.27 -23.64
CA GLY A 328 -8.16 3.55 -23.90
C GLY A 328 -7.99 4.01 -25.34
N THR A 329 -6.80 3.84 -25.93
CA THR A 329 -6.57 4.10 -27.35
C THR A 329 -7.35 3.14 -28.23
N PHE A 330 -7.40 1.85 -27.88
CA PHE A 330 -8.24 0.88 -28.58
C PHE A 330 -9.73 1.25 -28.52
N PHE A 331 -10.24 1.62 -27.34
CA PHE A 331 -11.61 2.09 -27.20
C PHE A 331 -11.86 3.37 -28.01
N SER A 332 -10.89 4.30 -28.06
CA SER A 332 -10.93 5.49 -28.91
C SER A 332 -11.02 5.13 -30.40
N SER A 333 -10.26 4.14 -30.85
CA SER A 333 -10.31 3.62 -32.23
C SER A 333 -11.71 3.10 -32.60
N LEU A 334 -12.33 2.33 -31.70
CA LEU A 334 -13.69 1.82 -31.91
C LEU A 334 -14.73 2.94 -32.01
N LEU A 335 -14.58 4.01 -31.22
CA LEU A 335 -15.43 5.21 -31.32
C LEU A 335 -15.20 5.94 -32.64
N HIS A 336 -13.94 6.09 -33.06
CA HIS A 336 -13.56 6.80 -34.27
C HIS A 336 -14.10 6.12 -35.54
N HIS A 337 -14.02 4.79 -35.59
CA HIS A 337 -14.53 3.98 -36.69
C HIS A 337 -16.05 3.74 -36.65
N GLY A 338 -16.75 4.28 -35.64
CA GLY A 338 -18.20 4.12 -35.49
C GLY A 338 -18.66 2.70 -35.16
N ILE A 339 -17.73 1.83 -34.74
CA ILE A 339 -18.03 0.49 -34.20
C ILE A 339 -18.73 0.64 -32.85
N LEU A 340 -18.31 1.64 -32.07
CA LEU A 340 -18.90 2.04 -30.81
C LEU A 340 -19.46 3.45 -30.87
N LYS A 341 -20.54 3.69 -30.14
CA LYS A 341 -21.08 5.03 -29.93
C LYS A 341 -20.60 5.60 -28.59
N VAL A 342 -20.50 6.92 -28.51
CA VAL A 342 -20.04 7.63 -27.31
C VAL A 342 -21.00 7.42 -26.13
N ASP A 343 -22.29 7.25 -26.40
CA ASP A 343 -23.35 6.99 -25.42
C ASP A 343 -23.60 5.50 -25.15
N GLU A 344 -22.74 4.61 -25.69
CA GLU A 344 -22.85 3.17 -25.44
C GLU A 344 -22.74 2.86 -23.93
N THR A 345 -23.57 1.94 -23.47
CA THR A 345 -23.70 1.60 -22.05
C THR A 345 -23.25 0.17 -21.79
N VAL A 346 -22.88 -0.15 -20.55
CA VAL A 346 -22.54 -1.52 -20.15
C VAL A 346 -23.71 -2.48 -20.42
N GLY A 347 -24.95 -2.03 -20.21
CA GLY A 347 -26.16 -2.82 -20.50
C GLY A 347 -26.38 -3.05 -21.98
N GLY A 348 -26.08 -2.05 -22.82
CA GLY A 348 -26.17 -2.15 -24.28
C GLY A 348 -25.25 -3.21 -24.87
N THR A 349 -24.05 -3.35 -24.29
CA THR A 349 -23.03 -4.31 -24.74
C THR A 349 -23.15 -5.68 -24.08
N MET A 350 -23.32 -5.72 -22.76
CA MET A 350 -23.23 -6.95 -21.95
C MET A 350 -24.59 -7.51 -21.51
N GLY A 351 -25.67 -6.72 -21.57
CA GLY A 351 -26.94 -7.04 -20.92
C GLY A 351 -27.70 -8.25 -21.48
N ARG A 352 -27.26 -8.81 -22.61
CA ARG A 352 -27.78 -10.09 -23.14
C ARG A 352 -27.22 -11.31 -22.42
N ARG A 353 -26.01 -11.21 -21.88
CA ARG A 353 -25.27 -12.34 -21.28
C ARG A 353 -25.21 -12.27 -19.77
N PHE A 354 -25.15 -11.07 -19.21
CA PHE A 354 -24.97 -10.88 -17.76
C PHE A 354 -26.18 -10.17 -17.16
N ASP A 355 -26.76 -10.77 -16.13
CA ASP A 355 -27.81 -10.14 -15.33
C ASP A 355 -27.17 -9.13 -14.37
N MET A 356 -27.39 -7.85 -14.62
CA MET A 356 -26.77 -6.75 -13.89
C MET A 356 -27.83 -5.82 -13.32
N VAL A 357 -27.48 -5.19 -12.21
CA VAL A 357 -28.30 -4.13 -11.64
C VAL A 357 -28.41 -2.94 -12.61
N GLU A 358 -29.61 -2.39 -12.76
CA GLU A 358 -29.93 -1.32 -13.72
C GLU A 358 -28.97 -0.12 -13.63
N GLU A 359 -28.59 0.32 -12.43
CA GLU A 359 -27.66 1.44 -12.29
C GLU A 359 -26.24 1.14 -12.81
N ILE A 360 -25.82 -0.13 -12.83
CA ILE A 360 -24.55 -0.56 -13.43
C ILE A 360 -24.70 -0.69 -14.94
N ALA A 361 -25.82 -1.25 -15.40
CA ALA A 361 -26.14 -1.36 -16.83
C ALA A 361 -26.18 0.01 -17.52
N ASN A 362 -26.66 1.05 -16.84
CA ASN A 362 -26.76 2.40 -17.36
C ASN A 362 -25.44 3.20 -17.32
N LEU A 363 -24.33 2.62 -16.83
CA LEU A 363 -23.03 3.28 -16.91
C LEU A 363 -22.59 3.38 -18.37
N SER A 364 -22.11 4.54 -18.81
CA SER A 364 -21.52 4.69 -20.14
C SER A 364 -20.12 4.09 -20.17
N LEU A 365 -19.70 3.53 -21.30
CA LEU A 365 -18.34 3.00 -21.47
C LEU A 365 -17.28 4.10 -21.31
N VAL A 366 -17.58 5.32 -21.77
CA VAL A 366 -16.75 6.51 -21.55
C VAL A 366 -16.55 6.78 -20.05
N SER A 367 -17.58 6.59 -19.23
CA SER A 367 -17.43 6.78 -17.77
C SER A 367 -16.50 5.75 -17.12
N LEU A 368 -16.42 4.54 -17.68
CA LEU A 368 -15.49 3.51 -17.25
C LEU A 368 -14.05 3.91 -17.62
N ALA A 369 -13.85 4.29 -18.88
CA ALA A 369 -12.54 4.68 -19.43
C ALA A 369 -11.98 5.98 -18.83
N THR A 370 -12.83 6.85 -18.27
CA THR A 370 -12.42 8.11 -17.64
C THR A 370 -12.36 8.04 -16.12
N HIS A 371 -12.48 6.84 -15.54
CA HIS A 371 -12.59 6.63 -14.09
C HIS A 371 -13.68 7.48 -13.43
N SER A 372 -14.74 7.82 -14.19
CA SER A 372 -15.80 8.71 -13.74
C SER A 372 -17.11 7.99 -13.45
N SER A 373 -17.14 6.66 -13.49
CA SER A 373 -18.32 5.83 -13.21
C SER A 373 -18.72 5.78 -11.73
N GLY A 374 -17.79 6.04 -10.82
CA GLY A 374 -17.99 5.92 -9.36
C GLY A 374 -17.78 4.51 -8.81
N LEU A 375 -17.42 3.54 -9.66
CA LEU A 375 -17.07 2.17 -9.27
C LEU A 375 -15.84 2.14 -8.35
N PRO A 376 -15.69 1.11 -7.51
CA PRO A 376 -14.51 0.96 -6.67
C PRO A 376 -13.31 0.47 -7.47
N GLN A 377 -12.10 0.62 -6.94
CA GLN A 377 -10.89 0.02 -7.50
C GLN A 377 -11.03 -1.51 -7.63
N LEU A 378 -11.43 -2.17 -6.54
CA LEU A 378 -11.71 -3.59 -6.45
C LEU A 378 -12.99 -3.80 -5.64
N THR A 379 -13.74 -4.87 -5.92
CA THR A 379 -14.93 -5.22 -5.11
C THR A 379 -14.51 -5.83 -3.77
N PRO A 380 -15.34 -5.72 -2.71
CA PRO A 380 -15.07 -6.39 -1.45
C PRO A 380 -14.81 -7.90 -1.60
N LYS A 381 -15.54 -8.57 -2.50
CA LYS A 381 -15.38 -9.99 -2.79
C LYS A 381 -14.00 -10.32 -3.36
N LEU A 382 -13.52 -9.51 -4.31
CA LEU A 382 -12.15 -9.65 -4.84
C LEU A 382 -11.10 -9.42 -3.76
N ILE A 383 -11.31 -8.43 -2.88
CA ILE A 383 -10.40 -8.19 -1.75
C ILE A 383 -10.35 -9.41 -0.82
N TRP A 384 -11.49 -10.05 -0.52
CA TRP A 384 -11.53 -11.26 0.27
C TRP A 384 -10.83 -12.45 -0.41
N LYS A 385 -11.02 -12.61 -1.72
CA LYS A 385 -10.34 -13.65 -2.51
C LYS A 385 -8.83 -13.43 -2.53
N ALA A 386 -8.40 -12.19 -2.70
CA ALA A 386 -7.00 -11.77 -2.64
C ALA A 386 -6.34 -12.08 -1.30
N LEU A 387 -7.07 -11.98 -0.19
CA LEU A 387 -6.59 -12.36 1.13
C LEU A 387 -6.48 -13.88 1.31
N GLY A 388 -7.35 -14.65 0.65
CA GLY A 388 -7.36 -16.12 0.70
C GLY A 388 -6.28 -16.79 -0.16
N SER A 389 -5.88 -16.14 -1.26
CA SER A 389 -4.87 -16.63 -2.20
C SER A 389 -3.70 -15.63 -2.34
N PRO A 390 -2.83 -15.49 -1.33
CA PRO A 390 -1.82 -14.44 -1.31
C PRO A 390 -0.71 -14.57 -2.39
N ARG A 391 -0.58 -15.73 -3.03
CA ARG A 391 0.37 -15.97 -4.13
C ARG A 391 -0.16 -15.48 -5.47
N ASP A 392 -1.41 -15.80 -5.77
CA ASP A 392 -2.15 -15.31 -6.94
C ASP A 392 -3.53 -14.82 -6.47
N PRO A 393 -3.62 -13.51 -6.11
CA PRO A 393 -4.84 -12.92 -5.53
C PRO A 393 -6.06 -12.94 -6.45
N PHE A 394 -5.82 -13.03 -7.76
CA PHE A 394 -6.84 -12.89 -8.80
C PHE A 394 -7.08 -14.18 -9.58
N ALA A 395 -6.41 -15.28 -9.20
CA ALA A 395 -6.66 -16.61 -9.72
C ALA A 395 -8.15 -16.94 -9.76
N GLY A 396 -8.64 -17.26 -10.96
CA GLY A 396 -10.01 -17.72 -11.19
C GLY A 396 -11.09 -16.65 -10.98
N VAL A 397 -10.74 -15.35 -10.99
CA VAL A 397 -11.73 -14.29 -11.16
C VAL A 397 -12.28 -14.33 -12.58
N THR A 398 -13.60 -14.43 -12.72
CA THR A 398 -14.28 -14.53 -14.03
C THR A 398 -14.98 -13.22 -14.39
N ALA A 399 -15.21 -13.00 -15.69
CA ALA A 399 -16.01 -11.89 -16.18
C ALA A 399 -17.42 -11.86 -15.55
N GLU A 400 -18.04 -13.04 -15.39
CA GLU A 400 -19.34 -13.19 -14.75
C GLU A 400 -19.33 -12.76 -13.27
N GLU A 401 -18.28 -13.13 -12.53
CA GLU A 401 -18.11 -12.72 -11.13
C GLU A 401 -17.94 -11.19 -11.00
N LEU A 402 -17.28 -10.55 -11.97
CA LEU A 402 -17.13 -9.09 -12.01
C LEU A 402 -18.44 -8.39 -12.40
N ALA A 403 -19.12 -8.86 -13.44
CA ALA A 403 -20.34 -8.26 -13.97
C ALA A 403 -21.52 -8.38 -12.98
N THR A 404 -21.74 -9.56 -12.43
CA THR A 404 -22.86 -9.84 -11.51
C THR A 404 -22.56 -9.49 -10.06
N GLY A 405 -21.28 -9.32 -9.70
CA GLY A 405 -20.84 -8.99 -8.34
C GLY A 405 -21.02 -7.53 -7.94
N LEU A 406 -21.48 -6.67 -8.86
CA LEU A 406 -21.68 -5.24 -8.64
C LEU A 406 -23.13 -4.93 -8.28
N SER A 407 -23.31 -3.97 -7.38
CA SER A 407 -24.62 -3.48 -6.97
C SER A 407 -24.63 -1.96 -6.95
N ARG A 408 -25.81 -1.33 -6.83
CA ARG A 408 -25.93 0.12 -6.65
C ARG A 408 -25.03 0.67 -5.52
N ARG A 409 -24.83 -0.09 -4.44
CA ARG A 409 -23.97 0.31 -3.30
C ARG A 409 -22.48 0.38 -3.65
N SER A 410 -22.08 -0.19 -4.79
CA SER A 410 -20.70 -0.10 -5.30
C SER A 410 -20.38 1.31 -5.80
N LEU A 411 -21.39 2.08 -6.24
CA LEU A 411 -21.21 3.43 -6.76
C LEU A 411 -21.05 4.44 -5.62
N SER A 412 -19.98 5.21 -5.64
CA SER A 412 -19.75 6.29 -4.66
C SER A 412 -20.35 7.63 -5.05
N PHE A 413 -20.66 7.83 -6.33
CA PHE A 413 -21.29 9.03 -6.89
C PHE A 413 -21.95 8.70 -8.23
N GLN A 414 -22.69 9.66 -8.78
CA GLN A 414 -23.24 9.58 -10.13
C GLN A 414 -22.15 9.79 -11.19
N GLN A 415 -22.21 9.01 -12.26
CA GLN A 415 -21.18 9.00 -13.29
C GLN A 415 -20.94 10.37 -13.96
N GLY A 416 -19.72 10.60 -14.46
CA GLY A 416 -19.36 11.73 -15.33
C GLY A 416 -19.06 13.06 -14.63
N ARG A 417 -19.07 13.11 -13.29
CA ARG A 417 -18.81 14.35 -12.53
C ARG A 417 -17.57 14.32 -11.66
N ASN A 418 -17.20 13.15 -11.15
CA ASN A 418 -16.10 13.01 -10.21
C ASN A 418 -15.15 11.92 -10.71
N TYR A 419 -13.88 12.06 -10.39
CA TYR A 419 -12.86 11.06 -10.68
C TYR A 419 -12.74 10.07 -9.52
N ARG A 420 -12.66 8.77 -9.84
CA ARG A 420 -12.28 7.69 -8.92
C ARG A 420 -11.70 6.52 -9.69
N TYR A 421 -10.40 6.33 -9.54
CA TYR A 421 -9.68 5.23 -10.17
C TYR A 421 -10.34 3.85 -9.92
N SER A 422 -10.64 3.13 -10.99
CA SER A 422 -11.38 1.87 -10.98
C SER A 422 -10.81 0.82 -11.93
N GLN A 423 -10.05 -0.16 -11.41
CA GLN A 423 -9.63 -1.32 -12.19
C GLN A 423 -10.83 -2.18 -12.61
N VAL A 424 -11.85 -2.29 -11.76
CA VAL A 424 -13.11 -2.96 -12.12
C VAL A 424 -13.83 -2.24 -13.26
N GLY A 425 -13.77 -0.92 -13.32
CA GLY A 425 -14.31 -0.15 -14.44
C GLY A 425 -13.65 -0.52 -15.76
N TYR A 426 -12.31 -0.56 -15.78
CA TYR A 426 -11.56 -1.01 -16.96
C TYR A 426 -11.78 -2.47 -17.31
N ALA A 427 -11.93 -3.34 -16.32
CA ALA A 427 -12.29 -4.73 -16.53
C ALA A 427 -13.66 -4.85 -17.24
N LEU A 428 -14.67 -4.11 -16.79
CA LEU A 428 -15.97 -4.05 -17.46
C LEU A 428 -15.89 -3.47 -18.87
N LEU A 429 -15.00 -2.49 -19.10
CA LEU A 429 -14.74 -1.94 -20.43
C LEU A 429 -14.19 -3.02 -21.37
N GLY A 430 -13.19 -3.78 -20.93
CA GLY A 430 -12.64 -4.90 -21.69
C GLY A 430 -13.67 -5.98 -22.00
N ILE A 431 -14.47 -6.36 -21.01
CA ILE A 431 -15.55 -7.36 -21.18
C ILE A 431 -16.60 -6.83 -22.16
N SER A 432 -17.00 -5.56 -22.05
CA SER A 432 -17.95 -4.92 -22.96
C SER A 432 -17.46 -4.98 -24.41
N VAL A 433 -16.18 -4.68 -24.64
CA VAL A 433 -15.60 -4.75 -25.97
C VAL A 433 -15.54 -6.20 -26.47
N SER A 434 -15.18 -7.16 -25.61
CA SER A 434 -15.14 -8.59 -25.98
C SER A 434 -16.52 -9.11 -26.40
N GLU A 435 -17.58 -8.70 -25.68
CA GLU A 435 -18.96 -9.06 -26.03
C GLU A 435 -19.41 -8.41 -27.33
N LEU A 436 -18.96 -7.20 -27.64
CA LEU A 436 -19.26 -6.50 -28.88
C LEU A 436 -18.55 -7.10 -30.10
N THR A 437 -17.26 -7.41 -29.97
CA THR A 437 -16.46 -7.94 -31.08
C THR A 437 -16.64 -9.45 -31.26
N GLY A 438 -17.17 -10.14 -30.24
CA GLY A 438 -17.29 -11.59 -30.22
C GLY A 438 -15.93 -12.32 -30.08
N GLN A 439 -14.89 -11.61 -29.68
CA GLN A 439 -13.53 -12.12 -29.55
C GLN A 439 -12.98 -11.88 -28.13
N ASP A 440 -11.90 -12.60 -27.78
CA ASP A 440 -11.15 -12.31 -26.56
C ASP A 440 -10.54 -10.89 -26.62
N TYR A 441 -10.53 -10.20 -25.48
CA TYR A 441 -10.01 -8.84 -25.36
C TYR A 441 -8.65 -8.63 -26.03
N PHE A 442 -7.67 -9.51 -25.78
CA PHE A 442 -6.34 -9.36 -26.36
C PHE A 442 -6.34 -9.62 -27.86
N THR A 443 -7.17 -10.53 -28.35
CA THR A 443 -7.33 -10.77 -29.79
C THR A 443 -7.84 -9.52 -30.50
N SER A 444 -8.86 -8.85 -29.96
CA SER A 444 -9.36 -7.60 -30.53
C SER A 444 -8.38 -6.44 -30.37
N LEU A 445 -7.70 -6.35 -29.23
CA LEU A 445 -6.64 -5.34 -29.02
C LEU A 445 -5.55 -5.47 -30.08
N THR A 446 -5.11 -6.70 -30.37
CA THR A 446 -4.10 -6.94 -31.41
C THR A 446 -4.56 -6.45 -32.78
N SER A 447 -5.74 -6.87 -33.22
CA SER A 447 -6.22 -6.55 -34.57
C SER A 447 -6.53 -5.06 -34.81
N HIS A 448 -6.88 -4.32 -33.74
CA HIS A 448 -7.31 -2.93 -33.86
C HIS A 448 -6.27 -1.91 -33.39
N LEU A 449 -5.24 -2.33 -32.66
CA LEU A 449 -4.21 -1.44 -32.15
C LEU A 449 -2.82 -1.90 -32.59
N PHE A 450 -2.44 -3.14 -32.28
CA PHE A 450 -1.07 -3.60 -32.49
C PHE A 450 -0.71 -3.77 -33.96
N ASP A 451 -1.60 -4.34 -34.76
CA ASP A 451 -1.39 -4.48 -36.20
C ASP A 451 -1.36 -3.09 -36.89
N VAL A 452 -2.15 -2.13 -36.39
CA VAL A 452 -2.23 -0.77 -36.93
C VAL A 452 -0.96 0.03 -36.64
N TYR A 453 -0.47 -0.04 -35.40
CA TYR A 453 0.72 0.69 -34.98
C TYR A 453 2.01 -0.13 -35.11
N ASN A 454 1.98 -1.34 -35.68
CA ASN A 454 3.14 -2.23 -35.80
C ASN A 454 3.85 -2.48 -34.45
N ILE A 455 3.06 -2.69 -33.40
CA ILE A 455 3.55 -3.12 -32.08
C ILE A 455 3.58 -4.65 -32.10
N GLU A 456 4.77 -5.26 -32.08
CA GLU A 456 4.86 -6.73 -32.05
C GLU A 456 4.49 -7.25 -30.65
N ILE A 457 3.40 -8.03 -30.60
CA ILE A 457 2.86 -8.81 -29.46
C ILE A 457 3.09 -8.14 -28.09
N ALA A 458 2.21 -7.22 -27.69
CA ALA A 458 1.95 -7.05 -26.25
C ALA A 458 1.18 -8.28 -25.77
N GLY A 459 1.85 -9.06 -24.92
CA GLY A 459 1.33 -10.32 -24.42
C GLY A 459 0.34 -10.15 -23.27
N ARG A 460 -0.22 -11.27 -22.82
CA ARG A 460 -0.91 -11.39 -21.54
C ARG A 460 0.12 -11.70 -20.45
N SER A 461 0.20 -10.84 -19.45
CA SER A 461 1.24 -10.84 -18.40
C SER A 461 1.48 -12.21 -17.76
N SER A 462 0.42 -12.91 -17.35
CA SER A 462 0.56 -14.21 -16.68
C SER A 462 0.90 -15.38 -17.62
N ARG A 463 0.69 -15.24 -18.93
CA ARG A 463 0.93 -16.31 -19.91
C ARG A 463 2.31 -16.15 -20.55
N ASP A 464 2.62 -14.96 -21.02
CA ASP A 464 3.80 -14.73 -21.84
C ASP A 464 5.06 -14.47 -21.00
N LEU A 465 4.89 -14.14 -19.72
CA LEU A 465 6.01 -14.09 -18.77
C LEU A 465 6.39 -15.46 -18.20
N LEU A 466 5.60 -16.51 -18.44
CA LEU A 466 5.93 -17.86 -17.98
C LEU A 466 7.23 -18.34 -18.65
N GLY A 467 8.25 -18.58 -17.84
CA GLY A 467 9.55 -19.06 -18.30
C GLY A 467 10.53 -17.95 -18.68
N THR A 468 10.17 -16.67 -18.49
CA THR A 468 11.12 -15.55 -18.62
C THR A 468 12.11 -15.51 -17.44
N GLU A 469 13.28 -14.90 -17.66
CA GLU A 469 14.30 -14.75 -16.62
C GLU A 469 13.96 -13.62 -15.60
N ILE A 470 13.01 -12.74 -15.94
CA ILE A 470 12.64 -11.63 -15.07
C ILE A 470 11.62 -12.08 -14.04
N ILE A 471 11.98 -11.88 -12.76
CA ILE A 471 11.13 -12.20 -11.62
C ILE A 471 10.67 -10.90 -10.96
N GLY A 472 9.37 -10.75 -10.77
CA GLY A 472 8.75 -9.65 -10.03
C GLY A 472 8.94 -9.78 -8.53
N HIS A 473 9.12 -8.66 -7.83
CA HIS A 473 9.35 -8.61 -6.40
C HIS A 473 8.31 -7.78 -5.66
N LYS A 474 8.01 -8.18 -4.42
CA LYS A 474 7.21 -7.40 -3.48
C LYS A 474 7.92 -7.35 -2.14
N ARG A 475 8.31 -6.15 -1.71
CA ARG A 475 9.10 -5.94 -0.48
C ARG A 475 10.39 -6.78 -0.46
N GLY A 476 11.10 -6.81 -1.59
CA GLY A 476 12.35 -7.54 -1.77
C GLY A 476 12.21 -9.07 -1.83
N ARG A 477 10.99 -9.61 -1.90
CA ARG A 477 10.75 -11.05 -2.08
C ARG A 477 10.20 -11.34 -3.47
N PRO A 478 10.71 -12.35 -4.18
CA PRO A 478 10.12 -12.76 -5.44
C PRO A 478 8.68 -13.22 -5.24
N ILE A 479 7.79 -12.92 -6.19
CA ILE A 479 6.40 -13.39 -6.20
C ILE A 479 6.06 -14.07 -7.52
N GLU A 480 5.03 -14.91 -7.49
CA GLU A 480 4.49 -15.56 -8.68
C GLU A 480 3.68 -14.56 -9.50
N PHE A 481 3.66 -14.74 -10.82
CA PHE A 481 2.81 -13.96 -11.72
C PHE A 481 1.33 -14.18 -11.39
N TRP A 482 0.54 -13.10 -11.48
CA TRP A 482 -0.88 -13.15 -11.14
C TRP A 482 -1.73 -13.44 -12.37
N ASN A 483 -2.51 -14.51 -12.34
CA ASN A 483 -3.38 -14.86 -13.45
C ASN A 483 -4.77 -14.23 -13.29
N ALA A 484 -4.99 -13.11 -13.99
CA ALA A 484 -6.21 -12.31 -13.85
C ALA A 484 -6.88 -11.96 -15.20
N PRO A 485 -7.34 -12.93 -16.03
CA PRO A 485 -7.88 -12.63 -17.36
C PRO A 485 -9.05 -11.63 -17.35
N ALA A 486 -9.88 -11.68 -16.31
CA ALA A 486 -10.99 -10.76 -16.15
C ALA A 486 -10.56 -9.30 -15.88
N LEU A 487 -9.30 -9.05 -15.55
CA LEU A 487 -8.69 -7.73 -15.35
C LEU A 487 -7.75 -7.35 -16.50
N ASP A 488 -7.71 -8.12 -17.60
CA ASP A 488 -6.74 -7.93 -18.68
C ASP A 488 -6.72 -6.50 -19.22
N ALA A 489 -7.91 -5.92 -19.47
CA ALA A 489 -8.04 -4.54 -19.94
C ALA A 489 -7.59 -3.46 -18.94
N ALA A 490 -7.43 -3.80 -17.66
CA ALA A 490 -6.98 -2.87 -16.63
C ALA A 490 -5.46 -2.94 -16.40
N VAL A 491 -4.88 -4.14 -16.45
CA VAL A 491 -3.51 -4.40 -15.95
C VAL A 491 -2.76 -5.54 -16.65
N GLY A 492 -3.39 -6.24 -17.60
CA GLY A 492 -2.91 -7.54 -18.07
C GLY A 492 -1.84 -7.52 -19.15
N ALA A 493 -1.38 -6.37 -19.62
CA ALA A 493 -0.36 -6.34 -20.68
C ALA A 493 1.03 -6.68 -20.14
N ALA A 494 1.76 -7.50 -20.90
CA ALA A 494 3.20 -7.59 -20.83
C ALA A 494 3.82 -6.97 -22.09
N MET A 495 4.85 -6.14 -21.90
CA MET A 495 5.53 -5.44 -22.99
C MET A 495 7.04 -5.51 -22.76
N SER A 496 7.81 -5.60 -23.84
CA SER A 496 9.25 -5.43 -23.76
C SER A 496 9.63 -3.95 -23.74
N ALA A 497 10.90 -3.67 -23.45
CA ALA A 497 11.41 -2.31 -23.57
C ALA A 497 11.33 -1.80 -25.02
N ARG A 498 11.41 -2.67 -26.04
CA ARG A 498 11.21 -2.30 -27.45
C ARG A 498 9.79 -1.84 -27.72
N GLU A 499 8.78 -2.60 -27.30
CA GLU A 499 7.39 -2.19 -27.49
C GLU A 499 7.04 -0.95 -26.65
N MET A 500 7.65 -0.79 -25.47
CA MET A 500 7.47 0.41 -24.66
C MET A 500 8.06 1.66 -25.32
N LEU A 501 9.23 1.57 -25.98
CA LEU A 501 9.76 2.66 -26.80
C LEU A 501 8.79 3.04 -27.92
N HIS A 502 8.29 2.02 -28.63
CA HIS A 502 7.35 2.24 -29.74
C HIS A 502 6.02 2.84 -29.25
N TRP A 503 5.52 2.39 -28.10
CA TRP A 503 4.30 2.93 -27.50
C TRP A 503 4.47 4.38 -27.04
N VAL A 504 5.64 4.73 -26.52
CA VAL A 504 5.98 6.12 -26.22
C VAL A 504 6.00 6.97 -27.48
N GLU A 505 6.63 6.49 -28.57
CA GLU A 505 6.62 7.18 -29.87
C GLU A 505 5.20 7.40 -30.41
N VAL A 506 4.36 6.35 -30.38
CA VAL A 506 2.93 6.45 -30.75
C VAL A 506 2.21 7.46 -29.87
N GLY A 507 2.45 7.46 -28.56
CA GLY A 507 1.86 8.44 -27.65
C GLY A 507 2.29 9.88 -27.95
N VAL A 508 3.53 10.07 -28.37
CA VAL A 508 4.07 11.40 -28.74
C VAL A 508 3.52 11.87 -30.08
N ARG A 509 3.58 11.05 -31.13
CA ARG A 509 3.22 11.43 -32.50
C ARG A 509 1.75 11.25 -32.85
N GLY A 510 1.01 10.56 -31.99
CA GLY A 510 -0.27 9.93 -32.26
C GLY A 510 -1.23 10.67 -33.18
N ASP A 511 -1.93 9.88 -33.99
CA ASP A 511 -3.01 10.30 -34.86
C ASP A 511 -4.27 10.72 -34.08
N ALA A 512 -5.37 10.96 -34.79
CA ALA A 512 -6.63 11.38 -34.20
C ALA A 512 -7.16 10.43 -33.10
N GLU A 513 -6.90 9.12 -33.20
CA GLU A 513 -7.37 8.12 -32.25
C GLU A 513 -6.60 8.21 -30.93
N VAL A 514 -5.28 8.29 -31.02
CA VAL A 514 -4.40 8.51 -29.87
C VAL A 514 -4.69 9.87 -29.22
N ARG A 515 -4.87 10.94 -30.02
CA ARG A 515 -5.21 12.26 -29.48
C ARG A 515 -6.56 12.29 -28.78
N SER A 516 -7.55 11.59 -29.33
CA SER A 516 -8.85 11.43 -28.68
C SER A 516 -8.73 10.65 -27.36
N ALA A 517 -7.86 9.64 -27.28
CA ALA A 517 -7.61 8.94 -26.03
C ALA A 517 -6.91 9.81 -24.97
N GLN A 518 -5.99 10.68 -25.40
CA GLN A 518 -5.27 11.63 -24.55
C GLN A 518 -6.09 12.87 -24.19
N PHE A 519 -7.19 13.13 -24.90
CA PHE A 519 -8.06 14.28 -24.67
C PHE A 519 -8.66 14.23 -23.25
N PRO A 520 -8.73 15.33 -22.50
CA PRO A 520 -9.28 15.34 -21.14
C PRO A 520 -10.82 15.28 -21.17
N TRP A 521 -11.38 14.09 -21.39
CA TRP A 521 -12.82 13.80 -21.37
C TRP A 521 -13.46 14.13 -20.02
N LEU A 522 -12.73 13.97 -18.92
CA LEU A 522 -13.09 14.47 -17.59
C LEU A 522 -12.04 15.49 -17.13
N LYS A 523 -12.48 16.73 -16.93
CA LYS A 523 -11.63 17.79 -16.34
C LYS A 523 -11.83 17.89 -14.84
N SER A 524 -10.75 18.03 -14.10
CA SER A 524 -10.80 18.30 -12.67
C SER A 524 -11.20 19.74 -12.38
N ALA A 525 -12.15 19.94 -11.47
CA ALA A 525 -12.65 21.27 -11.11
C ALA A 525 -11.66 22.11 -10.25
N GLU A 526 -10.69 21.47 -9.59
CA GLU A 526 -9.78 22.11 -8.61
C GLU A 526 -8.29 21.96 -9.00
N GLY A 527 -7.99 21.79 -10.30
CA GLY A 527 -6.61 21.59 -10.77
C GLY A 527 -6.04 20.22 -10.40
N GLY A 528 -6.89 19.23 -10.12
CA GLY A 528 -6.48 17.84 -9.94
C GLY A 528 -6.18 17.13 -11.27
N ILE A 529 -6.25 15.80 -11.24
CA ILE A 529 -5.98 14.96 -12.41
C ILE A 529 -7.14 15.07 -13.41
N ASP A 530 -6.80 15.41 -14.64
CA ASP A 530 -7.69 15.26 -15.79
C ASP A 530 -7.60 13.82 -16.31
N SER A 531 -8.72 13.25 -16.70
CA SER A 531 -8.76 11.89 -17.26
C SER A 531 -9.15 11.93 -18.72
N GLY A 532 -8.27 11.41 -19.56
CA GLY A 532 -8.64 10.89 -20.87
C GLY A 532 -9.11 9.44 -20.80
N LEU A 533 -9.09 8.76 -21.94
CA LEU A 533 -9.34 7.33 -22.06
C LEU A 533 -8.00 6.62 -21.78
N GLY A 534 -7.75 6.25 -20.53
CA GLY A 534 -6.54 5.52 -20.11
C GLY A 534 -5.32 6.38 -19.82
N TRP A 535 -5.30 7.58 -20.37
CA TRP A 535 -4.29 8.59 -20.12
C TRP A 535 -4.76 9.55 -19.02
N LEU A 536 -3.87 9.86 -18.08
CA LEU A 536 -4.04 10.89 -17.09
C LEU A 536 -3.31 12.16 -17.53
N GLY A 537 -3.78 13.30 -17.06
CA GLY A 537 -3.16 14.59 -17.31
C GLY A 537 -3.45 15.55 -16.17
N THR A 538 -3.11 16.81 -16.38
CA THR A 538 -3.46 17.90 -15.48
C THR A 538 -3.75 19.15 -16.30
N SER A 539 -4.57 20.05 -15.77
CA SER A 539 -4.75 21.39 -16.34
C SER A 539 -3.77 22.41 -15.71
N LEU A 540 -2.83 21.95 -14.87
CA LEU A 540 -1.93 22.82 -14.12
C LEU A 540 -0.71 23.28 -14.94
N GLY A 541 -0.81 24.50 -15.46
CA GLY A 541 0.32 25.26 -15.96
C GLY A 541 1.14 24.52 -17.03
N PRO A 542 2.48 24.60 -17.01
CA PRO A 542 3.35 24.02 -18.04
C PRO A 542 3.41 22.49 -18.07
N LEU A 543 2.76 21.80 -17.11
CA LEU A 543 2.56 20.35 -17.14
C LEU A 543 1.28 19.96 -17.89
N ALA A 544 0.50 20.93 -18.37
CA ALA A 544 -0.79 20.66 -19.00
C ALA A 544 -0.68 19.81 -20.28
N ASP A 545 0.49 19.84 -20.91
CA ASP A 545 0.75 19.01 -22.08
C ASP A 545 1.04 17.55 -21.72
N LEU A 546 1.53 17.26 -20.51
CA LEU A 546 1.87 15.90 -20.12
C LEU A 546 0.65 14.98 -20.13
N LYS A 547 0.85 13.80 -20.69
CA LYS A 547 -0.07 12.66 -20.65
C LYS A 547 0.68 11.49 -20.05
N PHE A 548 0.15 10.91 -18.99
CA PHE A 548 0.87 9.90 -18.23
C PHE A 548 -0.02 8.78 -17.72
N GLN A 549 0.59 7.66 -17.38
CA GLN A 549 -0.02 6.57 -16.64
C GLN A 549 1.07 5.82 -15.87
N SER A 550 0.75 5.36 -14.67
CA SER A 550 1.69 4.56 -13.88
C SER A 550 0.97 3.63 -12.93
N GLY A 551 1.68 2.60 -12.45
CA GLY A 551 1.18 1.76 -11.38
C GLY A 551 1.98 0.48 -11.22
N ASP A 552 1.48 -0.39 -10.35
CA ASP A 552 2.08 -1.67 -10.04
C ASP A 552 1.11 -2.84 -10.29
N PHE A 553 1.66 -3.98 -10.70
CA PHE A 553 0.93 -5.25 -10.85
C PHE A 553 1.92 -6.42 -10.74
N GLY A 554 1.49 -7.54 -10.13
CA GLY A 554 2.21 -8.81 -10.08
C GLY A 554 3.71 -8.80 -9.77
N GLY A 555 4.20 -7.78 -9.05
CA GLY A 555 5.61 -7.71 -8.63
C GLY A 555 6.43 -6.69 -9.42
N PHE A 556 5.78 -5.99 -10.34
CA PHE A 556 6.36 -4.99 -11.22
C PHE A 556 5.72 -3.63 -10.98
N SER A 557 6.44 -2.58 -11.36
CA SER A 557 5.92 -1.23 -11.48
C SER A 557 6.35 -0.65 -12.83
N ALA A 558 5.46 0.11 -13.45
CA ALA A 558 5.75 0.79 -14.71
C ALA A 558 5.18 2.21 -14.70
N ALA A 559 5.78 3.06 -15.52
CA ALA A 559 5.28 4.40 -15.82
C ALA A 559 5.52 4.73 -17.29
N VAL A 560 4.63 5.53 -17.86
CA VAL A 560 4.76 6.15 -19.17
C VAL A 560 4.34 7.60 -19.07
N VAL A 561 5.12 8.51 -19.66
CA VAL A 561 4.84 9.94 -19.73
C VAL A 561 5.18 10.42 -21.13
N VAL A 562 4.26 11.13 -21.77
CA VAL A 562 4.47 11.74 -23.09
C VAL A 562 4.03 13.20 -23.06
N SER A 563 4.67 14.00 -23.91
CA SER A 563 4.43 15.43 -24.12
C SER A 563 4.30 15.66 -25.62
N PRO A 564 3.07 15.60 -26.15
CA PRO A 564 2.78 15.80 -27.56
C PRO A 564 3.37 17.08 -28.14
N SER A 565 3.37 18.18 -27.38
CA SER A 565 3.83 19.48 -27.84
C SER A 565 5.36 19.59 -27.94
N THR A 566 6.10 18.83 -27.14
CA THR A 566 7.57 18.86 -27.15
C THR A 566 8.17 17.70 -27.94
N GLY A 567 7.35 16.81 -28.51
CA GLY A 567 7.86 15.65 -29.25
C GLY A 567 8.58 14.62 -28.37
N GLN A 568 8.32 14.62 -27.06
CA GLN A 568 9.06 13.82 -26.09
C GLN A 568 8.19 12.85 -25.32
N GLY A 569 8.76 11.69 -25.03
CA GLY A 569 8.15 10.77 -24.11
C GLY A 569 9.15 9.80 -23.49
N VAL A 570 8.80 9.27 -22.34
CA VAL A 570 9.67 8.44 -21.51
C VAL A 570 8.82 7.37 -20.85
N PHE A 571 9.37 6.16 -20.76
CA PHE A 571 8.83 5.11 -19.92
C PHE A 571 9.87 4.64 -18.90
N ALA A 572 9.38 3.99 -17.84
CA ALA A 572 10.23 3.29 -16.90
C ALA A 572 9.57 1.98 -16.45
N LEU A 573 10.37 0.93 -16.31
CA LEU A 573 9.98 -0.42 -15.88
C LEU A 573 10.82 -0.81 -14.65
N CYS A 574 10.21 -1.49 -13.70
CA CYS A 574 10.86 -1.94 -12.48
C CYS A 574 10.29 -3.29 -12.06
N ASN A 575 11.14 -4.28 -11.76
CA ASN A 575 10.71 -5.60 -11.30
C ASN A 575 10.44 -5.63 -9.79
N SER A 576 9.96 -4.51 -9.25
CA SER A 576 9.58 -4.33 -7.87
C SER A 576 8.25 -3.59 -7.81
N SER A 577 7.29 -4.15 -7.09
CA SER A 577 5.95 -3.60 -6.91
C SER A 577 5.83 -2.72 -5.67
N GLY A 578 5.03 -1.66 -5.81
CA GLY A 578 4.52 -0.83 -4.73
C GLY A 578 4.22 0.60 -5.20
N ASN A 579 3.14 1.21 -4.70
CA ASN A 579 2.72 2.57 -5.07
C ASN A 579 3.88 3.58 -5.06
N ALA A 580 4.69 3.59 -3.99
CA ALA A 580 5.83 4.50 -3.88
C ALA A 580 6.89 4.30 -4.98
N VAL A 581 7.03 3.07 -5.51
CA VAL A 581 7.92 2.77 -6.63
C VAL A 581 7.32 3.34 -7.91
N ALA A 582 6.05 3.04 -8.20
CA ALA A 582 5.36 3.55 -9.39
C ALA A 582 5.30 5.09 -9.42
N GLU A 583 4.99 5.75 -8.30
CA GLU A 583 5.01 7.21 -8.14
C GLU A 583 6.41 7.78 -8.41
N ALA A 584 7.46 7.12 -7.93
CA ALA A 584 8.84 7.54 -8.19
C ALA A 584 9.20 7.41 -9.67
N LEU A 585 8.83 6.31 -10.33
CA LEU A 585 9.02 6.13 -11.77
C LEU A 585 8.30 7.22 -12.57
N ASN A 586 7.04 7.50 -12.25
CA ASN A 586 6.27 8.55 -12.91
C ASN A 586 6.91 9.93 -12.73
N GLY A 587 7.40 10.23 -11.52
CA GLY A 587 8.14 11.45 -11.23
C GLY A 587 9.43 11.58 -12.04
N ILE A 588 10.19 10.49 -12.20
CA ILE A 588 11.40 10.46 -13.03
C ILE A 588 11.06 10.72 -14.49
N CYS A 589 10.10 9.98 -15.07
CA CYS A 589 9.67 10.17 -16.45
C CYS A 589 9.19 11.60 -16.70
N SER A 590 8.34 12.13 -15.81
CA SER A 590 7.83 13.51 -15.90
C SER A 590 8.94 14.53 -15.83
N ALA A 591 9.92 14.33 -14.95
CA ALA A 591 11.06 15.22 -14.83
C ALA A 591 11.90 15.22 -16.11
N ILE A 592 12.18 14.05 -16.70
CA ILE A 592 12.96 13.95 -17.95
C ILE A 592 12.25 14.67 -19.10
N VAL A 593 10.93 14.47 -19.25
CA VAL A 593 10.14 15.13 -20.29
C VAL A 593 10.04 16.65 -20.09
N THR A 594 10.08 17.13 -18.84
CA THR A 594 9.97 18.57 -18.53
C THR A 594 11.31 19.30 -18.46
N ALA A 595 12.43 18.58 -18.34
CA ALA A 595 13.75 19.15 -18.13
C ALA A 595 14.39 19.83 -19.34
N GLN A 596 13.78 19.75 -20.52
CA GLN A 596 14.32 20.38 -21.72
C GLN A 596 14.08 21.89 -21.85
N ALA A 597 13.78 22.56 -20.73
CA ALA A 597 13.95 24.00 -20.60
C ALA A 597 15.08 24.37 -19.62
N VAL A 598 16.32 23.93 -19.86
CA VAL A 598 17.48 24.40 -19.08
C VAL A 598 18.36 25.31 -19.95
N PRO A 599 18.33 26.64 -19.77
CA PRO A 599 19.24 27.57 -20.43
C PRO A 599 20.68 27.28 -19.99
N GLY A 600 21.58 27.04 -20.95
CA GLY A 600 23.01 26.83 -20.69
C GLY A 600 23.56 25.47 -21.15
N ILE A 601 22.71 24.56 -21.66
CA ILE A 601 23.17 23.36 -22.35
C ILE A 601 23.41 23.71 -23.82
N SER A 602 24.65 23.93 -24.19
CA SER A 602 25.05 23.95 -25.60
C SER A 602 24.74 22.58 -26.19
N LYS A 603 24.03 22.52 -27.33
CA LYS A 603 24.14 21.40 -28.29
C LYS A 603 25.63 21.06 -28.36
N VAL A 604 26.03 19.83 -28.00
CA VAL A 604 27.43 19.43 -28.15
C VAL A 604 27.77 19.64 -29.62
N GLY A 605 28.54 20.70 -29.85
CA GLY A 605 28.89 21.15 -31.18
C GLY A 605 29.64 20.03 -31.87
N ARG A 606 29.22 19.76 -33.11
CA ARG A 606 30.09 19.27 -34.17
C ARG A 606 31.45 19.97 -34.06
N THR A 607 32.52 19.24 -33.73
CA THR A 607 33.83 19.63 -34.23
C THR A 607 33.94 19.09 -35.64
N ALA A 608 34.00 20.01 -36.60
CA ALA A 608 34.28 19.74 -37.99
C ALA A 608 35.61 18.99 -38.13
N ASN A 609 35.57 17.81 -38.75
CA ASN A 609 36.34 17.45 -39.94
C ASN A 609 35.93 16.07 -40.44
#